data_AF-A0A7C9EBK4-F1
#
_entry.id   AF-A0A7C9EBK4-F1
#
_cell.length_a   1.000
_cell.length_b   1.000
_cell.length_c   1.000
_cell.angle_alpha   90.00
_cell.angle_beta   90.00
_cell.angle_gamma   90.00
#
_symmetry.space_group_name_H-M   'P 1'
#
loop_
_entity.id
_entity.type
_entity.pdbx_description
1 polymer ?
#
loop_
_entity_poly.entity_id
_entity_poly.type
_entity_poly.pdbx_seq_one_letter_code
_entity_poly.pdbx_strand_id
1 'polypeptide(L)'
;MSNTYKFTIDKREVTTTVITTEPELDRCLKDLLSTFTPKFSTAKRVVGLVIEKRFETVHNRGPKVCDRVAILTLCHGTTCLIIQLHLMRSPPFSLAAFLQRPELSFMGVAIKHSLEALETEYGIKCRNAVDLAQLAATVKNNDIFKAFGLFDLAYDFCEYCRFDDHVEKMVSNFHDVALSNWGVTALSANQIEAATWTCFLCFCISNQLLGGYLPSTSRDY
;
A
#
# COMPACT_ATOMS: atom_id res chain seq x y z
N MET A 1 -0.24 15.67 15.73
CA MET A 1 1.17 15.47 15.34
C MET A 1 1.22 14.07 14.78
N SER A 2 1.53 13.93 13.51
CA SER A 2 1.64 12.62 12.85
C SER A 2 2.90 11.91 13.35
N ASN A 3 2.79 10.62 13.67
CA ASN A 3 3.94 9.82 14.08
C ASN A 3 4.66 9.31 12.83
N THR A 4 5.97 9.55 12.77
CA THR A 4 6.83 9.11 11.66
C THR A 4 7.77 8.02 12.15
N TYR A 5 7.91 6.98 11.33
CA TYR A 5 8.72 5.79 11.56
C TYR A 5 9.68 5.60 10.40
N LYS A 6 10.81 4.96 10.65
CA LYS A 6 11.82 4.66 9.64
C LYS A 6 12.14 3.19 9.68
N PHE A 7 12.07 2.53 8.53
CA PHE A 7 12.40 1.12 8.37
C PHE A 7 13.51 0.99 7.33
N THR A 8 14.48 0.12 7.60
CA THR A 8 15.51 -0.20 6.60
C THR A 8 15.05 -1.41 5.80
N ILE A 9 14.74 -1.17 4.52
CA ILE A 9 14.30 -2.20 3.57
C ILE A 9 15.35 -2.29 2.47
N ASP A 10 16.09 -3.41 2.42
CA ASP A 10 17.21 -3.61 1.50
C ASP A 10 18.13 -2.37 1.40
N LYS A 11 18.65 -1.94 2.55
CA LYS A 11 19.57 -0.78 2.68
C LYS A 11 18.99 0.58 2.26
N ARG A 12 17.68 0.66 2.03
CA ARG A 12 16.94 1.92 1.83
C ARG A 12 16.20 2.28 3.10
N GLU A 13 16.23 3.55 3.46
CA GLU A 13 15.41 4.06 4.55
C GLU A 13 14.03 4.44 4.00
N VAL A 14 13.02 3.67 4.38
CA VAL A 14 11.62 3.95 4.06
C VAL A 14 11.01 4.70 5.23
N THR A 15 10.52 5.91 4.96
CA THR A 15 9.87 6.78 5.93
C THR A 15 8.37 6.58 5.86
N THR A 16 7.77 6.23 7.00
CA THR A 16 6.34 5.93 7.12
C THR A 16 5.68 6.90 8.07
N THR A 17 4.63 7.57 7.62
CA THR A 17 3.83 8.46 8.47
C THR A 17 2.46 7.85 8.73
N VAL A 18 2.09 7.72 10.01
CA VAL A 18 0.74 7.31 10.42
C VAL A 18 -0.14 8.55 10.57
N ILE A 19 -1.29 8.52 9.91
CA ILE A 19 -2.21 9.65 9.75
C ILE A 19 -3.56 9.26 10.33
N THR A 20 -4.07 10.06 11.27
CA THR A 20 -5.36 9.82 11.95
C THR A 20 -6.33 10.98 11.84
N THR A 21 -5.92 12.08 11.19
CA THR A 21 -6.73 13.29 11.06
C THR A 21 -6.70 13.83 9.63
N GLU A 22 -7.79 14.48 9.21
CA GLU A 22 -7.91 15.08 7.87
C GLU A 22 -6.87 16.18 7.59
N PRO A 23 -6.55 17.12 8.52
CA PRO A 23 -5.52 18.13 8.25
C PRO A 23 -4.12 17.54 8.03
N GLU A 24 -3.79 16.46 8.74
CA GLU A 24 -2.52 15.74 8.52
C GLU A 24 -2.51 15.02 7.18
N LEU A 25 -3.64 14.41 6.81
CA LEU A 25 -3.82 13.76 5.51
C LEU A 25 -3.62 14.74 4.36
N ASP A 26 -4.28 15.90 4.40
CA ASP A 26 -4.21 16.92 3.36
C ASP A 26 -2.76 17.38 3.13
N ARG A 27 -2.05 17.67 4.22
CA ARG A 27 -0.64 18.05 4.18
C ARG A 27 0.23 16.93 3.61
N CYS A 28 0.11 15.71 4.13
CA CYS A 28 0.94 14.58 3.70
C CYS A 28 0.69 14.19 2.24
N LEU A 29 -0.56 14.25 1.75
CA LEU A 29 -0.86 14.02 0.34
C LEU A 29 -0.27 15.13 -0.54
N LYS A 30 -0.33 16.39 -0.11
CA LYS A 30 0.30 17.51 -0.83
C LYS A 30 1.83 17.34 -0.89
N ASP A 31 2.45 16.96 0.21
CA ASP A 31 3.89 16.72 0.28
C ASP A 31 4.27 15.54 -0.61
N LEU A 32 3.53 14.43 -0.55
CA LEU A 32 3.74 13.29 -1.45
C LEU A 32 3.60 13.72 -2.92
N LEU A 33 2.55 14.49 -3.27
CA LEU A 33 2.35 15.03 -4.62
C LEU A 33 3.53 15.87 -5.12
N SER A 34 4.19 16.61 -4.22
CA SER A 34 5.36 17.42 -4.58
C SER A 34 6.58 16.58 -4.97
N THR A 35 6.65 15.33 -4.53
CA THR A 35 7.75 14.40 -4.87
C THR A 35 7.62 13.82 -6.28
N PHE A 36 6.43 13.87 -6.87
CA PHE A 36 6.21 13.46 -8.26
C PHE A 36 6.77 14.57 -9.18
N THR A 37 8.06 14.50 -9.47
CA THR A 37 8.74 15.45 -10.36
C THR A 37 8.05 15.55 -11.73
N PRO A 38 7.76 16.78 -12.23
CA PRO A 38 7.43 17.02 -13.64
C PRO A 38 8.73 17.30 -14.42
N LYS A 39 8.88 16.95 -15.71
CA LYS A 39 8.35 17.82 -16.78
C LYS A 39 8.20 17.22 -18.20
N PHE A 40 8.62 15.99 -18.52
CA PHE A 40 8.55 15.48 -19.91
C PHE A 40 8.20 13.99 -20.06
N SER A 41 7.55 13.39 -19.07
CA SER A 41 7.15 11.98 -19.16
C SER A 41 5.63 11.88 -19.19
N THR A 42 5.09 11.32 -20.27
CA THR A 42 3.68 10.91 -20.41
C THR A 42 3.37 9.65 -19.61
N ALA A 43 4.37 9.04 -18.95
CA ALA A 43 4.18 7.83 -18.17
C ALA A 43 3.47 8.16 -16.85
N LYS A 44 2.38 7.41 -16.58
CA LYS A 44 1.67 7.47 -15.30
C LYS A 44 2.65 7.17 -14.16
N ARG A 45 2.50 7.87 -13.05
CA ARG A 45 3.34 7.69 -11.86
C ARG A 45 2.77 6.58 -11.00
N VAL A 46 3.66 5.70 -10.55
CA VAL A 46 3.32 4.52 -9.75
C VAL A 46 3.15 4.91 -8.28
N VAL A 47 2.05 4.47 -7.67
CA VAL A 47 1.78 4.55 -6.24
C VAL A 47 1.34 3.17 -5.76
N GLY A 48 2.06 2.58 -4.81
CA GLY A 48 1.58 1.38 -4.11
C GLY A 48 0.33 1.70 -3.30
N LEU A 49 -0.65 0.80 -3.30
CA LEU A 49 -1.88 0.92 -2.53
C LEU A 49 -2.22 -0.42 -1.88
N VAL A 50 -2.39 -0.40 -0.56
CA VAL A 50 -2.80 -1.54 0.26
C VAL A 50 -3.92 -1.11 1.19
N ILE A 51 -4.87 -2.00 1.47
CA ILE A 51 -5.95 -1.77 2.43
C ILE A 51 -5.98 -2.96 3.38
N GLU A 52 -5.93 -2.67 4.67
CA GLU A 52 -6.11 -3.67 5.71
C GLU A 52 -7.45 -3.45 6.42
N LYS A 53 -8.01 -4.57 6.92
CA LYS A 53 -9.36 -4.61 7.45
C LYS A 53 -9.38 -4.90 8.95
N ARG A 54 -10.45 -4.49 9.59
CA ARG A 54 -10.80 -4.88 10.96
C ARG A 54 -12.02 -5.77 10.93
N PHE A 55 -12.11 -6.69 11.88
CA PHE A 55 -13.25 -7.59 12.00
C PHE A 55 -14.19 -7.09 13.09
N GLU A 56 -15.47 -6.98 12.76
CA GLU A 56 -16.54 -6.63 13.70
C GLU A 56 -17.52 -7.79 13.82
N THR A 57 -18.00 -8.05 15.04
CA THR A 57 -19.14 -8.94 15.25
C THR A 57 -20.43 -8.13 15.20
N VAL A 58 -21.30 -8.44 14.24
CA VAL A 58 -22.60 -7.81 14.09
C VAL A 58 -23.67 -8.75 14.65
N HIS A 59 -24.48 -8.24 15.57
CA HIS A 59 -25.54 -9.01 16.24
C HIS A 59 -26.93 -8.80 15.61
N ASN A 60 -27.02 -8.80 14.28
CA ASN A 60 -28.30 -8.72 13.56
C ASN A 60 -28.63 -10.06 12.90
N ARG A 61 -29.62 -10.78 13.47
CA ARG A 61 -30.05 -12.14 13.06
C ARG A 61 -28.96 -13.23 13.24
N GLY A 62 -28.32 -13.25 14.42
CA GLY A 62 -27.24 -14.17 14.78
C GLY A 62 -25.85 -13.53 14.68
N PRO A 63 -24.80 -14.12 15.28
CA PRO A 63 -23.45 -13.59 15.19
C PRO A 63 -22.92 -13.74 13.75
N LYS A 64 -22.66 -12.62 13.10
CA LYS A 64 -21.93 -12.57 11.81
C LYS A 64 -20.68 -11.73 11.99
N VAL A 65 -19.54 -12.25 11.52
CA VAL A 65 -18.32 -11.47 11.42
C VAL A 65 -18.36 -10.75 10.07
N CYS A 66 -18.26 -9.42 10.10
CA CYS A 66 -18.03 -8.63 8.89
C CYS A 66 -16.65 -7.97 8.98
N ASP A 67 -15.99 -7.86 7.83
CA ASP A 67 -14.79 -7.06 7.69
C ASP A 67 -15.16 -5.60 7.35
N ARG A 68 -14.34 -4.68 7.84
CA ARG A 68 -14.46 -3.24 7.58
C ARG A 68 -13.10 -2.70 7.19
N VAL A 69 -13.06 -1.74 6.27
CA VAL A 69 -11.82 -1.02 5.95
C VAL A 69 -11.32 -0.32 7.22
N ALA A 70 -10.08 -0.61 7.61
CA ALA A 70 -9.48 -0.05 8.81
C ALA A 70 -8.42 1.01 8.48
N ILE A 71 -7.49 0.63 7.59
CA ILE A 71 -6.42 1.50 7.12
C ILE A 71 -6.29 1.43 5.61
N LEU A 72 -5.78 2.51 5.01
CA LEU A 72 -5.31 2.54 3.63
C LEU A 72 -3.86 3.04 3.64
N THR A 73 -2.97 2.31 2.99
CA THR A 73 -1.55 2.65 2.89
C THR A 73 -1.20 3.04 1.47
N LEU A 74 -0.54 4.19 1.30
CA LEU A 74 0.00 4.65 0.02
C LEU A 74 1.53 4.65 0.08
N CYS A 75 2.19 4.26 -1.02
CA CYS A 75 3.64 4.32 -1.13
C CYS A 75 4.10 4.91 -2.46
N HIS A 76 5.01 5.88 -2.42
CA HIS A 76 5.74 6.36 -3.59
C HIS A 76 7.19 6.64 -3.22
N GLY A 77 8.14 6.06 -3.97
CA GLY A 77 9.56 6.14 -3.64
C GLY A 77 9.83 5.48 -2.29
N THR A 78 10.48 6.20 -1.38
CA THR A 78 10.73 5.77 0.01
C THR A 78 9.75 6.37 1.02
N THR A 79 8.63 6.94 0.56
CA THR A 79 7.62 7.55 1.44
C THR A 79 6.37 6.70 1.47
N CYS A 80 5.99 6.23 2.67
CA CYS A 80 4.72 5.55 2.94
C CYS A 80 3.81 6.40 3.83
N LEU A 81 2.52 6.41 3.51
CA LEU A 81 1.48 7.05 4.31
C LEU A 81 0.47 5.99 4.74
N ILE A 82 0.37 5.71 6.04
CA ILE A 82 -0.65 4.82 6.61
C ILE A 82 -1.80 5.69 7.12
N ILE A 83 -2.97 5.56 6.51
CA ILE A 83 -4.14 6.38 6.79
C ILE A 83 -5.13 5.53 7.58
N GLN A 84 -5.33 5.85 8.87
CA GLN A 84 -6.30 5.16 9.73
C GLN A 84 -7.73 5.65 9.45
N LEU A 85 -8.29 5.20 8.33
CA LEU A 85 -9.61 5.59 7.84
C LEU A 85 -10.73 5.37 8.87
N HIS A 86 -10.65 4.32 9.69
CA HIS A 86 -11.65 4.06 10.72
C HIS A 86 -11.68 5.10 11.86
N LEU A 87 -10.63 5.93 12.00
CA LEU A 87 -10.59 7.04 12.97
C LEU A 87 -11.04 8.38 12.38
N MET A 88 -11.23 8.44 11.07
CA MET A 88 -11.69 9.66 10.40
C MET A 88 -13.18 9.87 10.70
N ARG A 89 -13.58 11.12 10.95
CA ARG A 89 -14.98 11.47 11.25
C ARG A 89 -15.88 11.37 10.02
N SER A 90 -15.30 11.53 8.85
CA SER A 90 -15.96 11.53 7.55
C SER A 90 -15.04 10.89 6.50
N PRO A 91 -15.58 10.40 5.37
CA PRO A 91 -14.77 10.04 4.23
C PRO A 91 -13.89 11.22 3.78
N PRO A 92 -12.55 11.07 3.77
CA PRO A 92 -11.67 12.20 3.51
C PRO A 92 -11.70 12.61 2.03
N PHE A 93 -12.18 13.83 1.76
CA PHE A 93 -12.30 14.36 0.40
C PHE A 93 -10.96 14.44 -0.35
N SER A 94 -9.87 14.80 0.35
CA SER A 94 -8.54 14.89 -0.24
C SER A 94 -8.01 13.54 -0.73
N LEU A 95 -8.28 12.46 0.00
CA LEU A 95 -7.96 11.10 -0.44
C LEU A 95 -8.80 10.71 -1.67
N ALA A 96 -10.10 11.01 -1.66
CA ALA A 96 -10.97 10.76 -2.80
C ALA A 96 -10.46 11.47 -4.06
N ALA A 97 -10.09 12.75 -3.94
CA ALA A 97 -9.51 13.52 -5.03
C ALA A 97 -8.15 12.96 -5.47
N PHE A 98 -7.30 12.53 -4.53
CA PHE A 98 -5.99 11.93 -4.83
C PHE A 98 -6.12 10.63 -5.64
N LEU A 99 -7.04 9.73 -5.25
CA LEU A 99 -7.30 8.46 -5.95
C LEU A 99 -7.96 8.64 -7.33
N GLN A 100 -8.43 9.84 -7.65
CA GLN A 100 -9.02 10.20 -8.95
C GLN A 100 -8.04 10.86 -9.93
N ARG A 101 -6.78 11.07 -9.53
CA ARG A 101 -5.76 11.71 -10.38
C ARG A 101 -5.42 10.87 -11.62
N PRO A 102 -5.65 11.38 -12.84
CA PRO A 102 -5.40 10.62 -14.07
C PRO A 102 -3.91 10.32 -14.31
N GLU A 103 -3.01 11.13 -13.74
CA GLU A 103 -1.56 11.00 -13.84
C GLU A 103 -0.96 9.90 -12.94
N LEU A 104 -1.75 9.36 -12.00
CA LEU A 104 -1.30 8.32 -11.07
C LEU A 104 -1.88 6.95 -11.46
N SER A 105 -1.10 5.89 -11.22
CA SER A 105 -1.54 4.50 -11.26
C SER A 105 -1.34 3.88 -9.88
N PHE A 106 -2.40 3.26 -9.36
CA PHE A 106 -2.44 2.67 -8.02
C PHE A 106 -2.28 1.15 -8.12
N MET A 107 -1.22 0.64 -7.51
CA MET A 107 -0.77 -0.73 -7.69
C MET A 107 -0.93 -1.54 -6.42
N GLY A 108 -1.53 -2.72 -6.53
CA GLY A 108 -1.70 -3.63 -5.40
C GLY A 108 -2.00 -5.05 -5.87
N VAL A 109 -2.01 -6.01 -4.94
CA VAL A 109 -2.41 -7.40 -5.20
C VAL A 109 -3.85 -7.60 -4.74
N ALA A 110 -4.66 -8.28 -5.56
CA ALA A 110 -6.09 -8.46 -5.33
C ALA A 110 -6.83 -7.12 -5.08
N ILE A 111 -6.33 -6.03 -5.69
CA ILE A 111 -6.69 -4.65 -5.33
C ILE A 111 -8.18 -4.35 -5.56
N LYS A 112 -8.82 -5.05 -6.50
CA LYS A 112 -10.22 -4.83 -6.88
C LYS A 112 -11.17 -5.01 -5.68
N HIS A 113 -11.04 -6.11 -4.94
CA HIS A 113 -11.90 -6.40 -3.79
C HIS A 113 -11.71 -5.36 -2.68
N SER A 114 -10.47 -4.93 -2.45
CA SER A 114 -10.15 -3.88 -1.48
C SER A 114 -10.78 -2.53 -1.84
N LEU A 115 -10.80 -2.19 -3.14
CA LEU A 115 -11.41 -0.95 -3.62
C LEU A 115 -12.94 -1.00 -3.64
N GLU A 116 -13.55 -2.16 -3.89
CA GLU A 116 -15.00 -2.35 -3.75
C GLU A 116 -15.45 -2.12 -2.30
N ALA A 117 -14.67 -2.61 -1.33
CA ALA A 117 -14.91 -2.35 0.09
C ALA A 117 -14.76 -0.85 0.43
N LEU A 118 -13.71 -0.20 -0.08
CA LEU A 118 -13.49 1.24 0.10
C LEU A 118 -14.64 2.08 -0.50
N GLU A 119 -15.12 1.72 -1.68
CA GLU A 119 -16.26 2.40 -2.31
C GLU A 119 -17.55 2.18 -1.51
N THR A 120 -17.79 0.95 -1.05
CA THR A 120 -19.01 0.61 -0.29
C THR A 120 -19.06 1.33 1.05
N GLU A 121 -17.94 1.39 1.77
CA GLU A 121 -17.89 1.95 3.13
C GLU A 121 -17.69 3.47 3.17
N TYR A 122 -16.92 4.02 2.22
CA TYR A 122 -16.53 5.43 2.23
C TYR A 122 -16.97 6.21 0.99
N GLY A 123 -17.55 5.56 -0.03
CA GLY A 123 -17.89 6.21 -1.30
C GLY A 123 -16.68 6.62 -2.12
N ILE A 124 -15.49 6.13 -1.78
CA ILE A 124 -14.23 6.52 -2.41
C ILE A 124 -13.87 5.52 -3.51
N LYS A 125 -13.79 6.01 -4.75
CA LYS A 125 -13.37 5.24 -5.93
C LYS A 125 -11.91 5.51 -6.27
N CYS A 126 -11.26 4.55 -6.92
CA CYS A 126 -9.92 4.70 -7.48
C CYS A 126 -9.97 4.63 -9.01
N ARG A 127 -9.41 5.66 -9.69
CA ARG A 127 -9.54 5.80 -11.16
C ARG A 127 -8.67 4.82 -11.94
N ASN A 128 -7.43 4.63 -11.49
CA ASN A 128 -6.39 3.91 -12.23
C ASN A 128 -5.80 2.79 -11.37
N ALA A 129 -6.65 1.88 -10.90
CA ALA A 129 -6.21 0.71 -10.15
C ALA A 129 -5.65 -0.38 -11.09
N VAL A 130 -4.53 -0.98 -10.72
CA VAL A 130 -3.88 -2.06 -11.47
C VAL A 130 -3.54 -3.17 -10.51
N ASP A 131 -4.01 -4.38 -10.84
CA ASP A 131 -3.66 -5.58 -10.12
C ASP A 131 -2.28 -6.10 -10.57
N LEU A 132 -1.37 -6.29 -9.61
CA LEU A 132 0.01 -6.66 -9.88
C LEU A 132 0.16 -8.06 -10.46
N ALA A 133 -0.66 -9.02 -10.03
CA ALA A 133 -0.62 -10.39 -10.56
C ALA A 133 -1.07 -10.40 -12.03
N GLN A 134 -2.11 -9.63 -12.37
CA GLN A 134 -2.54 -9.45 -13.75
C GLN A 134 -1.50 -8.70 -14.61
N LEU A 135 -0.86 -7.67 -14.05
CA LEU A 135 0.20 -6.93 -14.73
C LEU A 135 1.39 -7.85 -15.03
N ALA A 136 1.85 -8.63 -14.05
CA ALA A 136 2.94 -9.58 -14.20
C ALA A 136 2.63 -10.62 -15.29
N ALA A 137 1.42 -11.21 -15.25
CA ALA A 137 0.98 -12.16 -16.26
C ALA A 137 1.01 -11.57 -17.68
N THR A 138 0.58 -10.31 -17.81
CA THR A 138 0.57 -9.59 -19.09
C THR A 138 1.99 -9.29 -19.58
N VAL A 139 2.84 -8.72 -18.73
CA VAL A 139 4.22 -8.32 -19.08
C VAL A 139 5.09 -9.52 -19.43
N LYS A 140 4.92 -10.64 -18.71
CA LYS A 140 5.69 -11.87 -18.94
C LYS A 140 5.02 -12.84 -19.90
N ASN A 141 3.82 -12.53 -20.39
CA ASN A 141 3.01 -13.41 -21.23
C ASN A 141 2.87 -14.83 -20.63
N ASN A 142 2.57 -14.90 -19.33
CA ASN A 142 2.44 -16.16 -18.60
C ASN A 142 1.34 -16.05 -17.52
N ASP A 143 0.25 -16.78 -17.73
CA ASP A 143 -0.92 -16.75 -16.86
C ASP A 143 -0.69 -17.35 -15.47
N ILE A 144 0.42 -18.06 -15.24
CA ILE A 144 0.75 -18.59 -13.91
C ILE A 144 0.81 -17.49 -12.84
N PHE A 145 1.27 -16.29 -13.23
CA PHE A 145 1.40 -15.16 -12.31
C PHE A 145 0.05 -14.63 -11.81
N LYS A 146 -1.07 -14.96 -12.47
CA LYS A 146 -2.41 -14.58 -11.98
C LYS A 146 -2.76 -15.26 -10.65
N ALA A 147 -2.08 -16.35 -10.30
CA ALA A 147 -2.28 -17.07 -9.04
C ALA A 147 -1.35 -16.60 -7.92
N PHE A 148 -0.41 -15.68 -8.20
CA PHE A 148 0.66 -15.31 -7.28
C PHE A 148 0.19 -14.27 -6.27
N GLY A 149 0.58 -14.47 -5.01
CA GLY A 149 0.46 -13.46 -3.97
C GLY A 149 1.58 -12.42 -4.05
N LEU A 150 1.55 -11.42 -3.16
CA LEU A 150 2.56 -10.35 -3.15
C LEU A 150 3.98 -10.89 -2.96
N PHE A 151 4.18 -11.85 -2.06
CA PHE A 151 5.51 -12.39 -1.78
C PHE A 151 6.03 -13.27 -2.91
N ASP A 152 5.15 -14.02 -3.59
CA ASP A 152 5.52 -14.79 -4.78
C ASP A 152 5.94 -13.84 -5.92
N LEU A 153 5.19 -12.75 -6.12
CA LEU A 153 5.57 -11.71 -7.09
C LEU A 153 6.86 -10.99 -6.68
N ALA A 154 7.09 -10.79 -5.39
CA ALA A 154 8.33 -10.20 -4.89
C ALA A 154 9.53 -11.12 -5.15
N TYR A 155 9.37 -12.43 -5.02
CA TYR A 155 10.40 -13.40 -5.36
C TYR A 155 10.89 -13.28 -6.80
N ASP A 156 9.95 -13.17 -7.73
CA ASP A 156 10.26 -13.17 -9.15
C ASP A 156 10.62 -11.79 -9.72
N PHE A 157 10.07 -10.72 -9.13
CA PHE A 157 10.12 -9.37 -9.71
C PHE A 157 10.57 -8.28 -8.75
N CYS A 158 11.05 -8.62 -7.56
CA CYS A 158 11.67 -7.65 -6.66
C CYS A 158 13.11 -8.08 -6.42
N GLU A 159 14.05 -7.50 -7.18
CA GLU A 159 15.50 -7.70 -6.98
C GLU A 159 15.96 -7.52 -5.52
N TYR A 160 15.21 -6.78 -4.72
CA TYR A 160 15.47 -6.48 -3.30
C TYR A 160 15.05 -7.59 -2.35
N CYS A 161 14.18 -8.48 -2.82
CA CYS A 161 13.73 -9.66 -2.10
C CYS A 161 14.48 -10.89 -2.62
N ARG A 162 15.79 -10.82 -2.84
CA ARG A 162 16.57 -12.05 -2.97
C ARG A 162 16.51 -12.76 -1.61
N PHE A 163 15.71 -13.82 -1.52
CA PHE A 163 15.34 -14.51 -0.28
C PHE A 163 16.60 -14.99 0.43
N ASP A 164 17.07 -14.16 1.37
CA ASP A 164 17.89 -14.58 2.49
C ASP A 164 16.99 -14.79 3.72
N ASP A 165 17.59 -15.19 4.83
CA ASP A 165 16.90 -15.47 6.10
C ASP A 165 16.02 -14.29 6.59
N HIS A 166 16.27 -13.06 6.12
CA HIS A 166 15.45 -11.90 6.50
C HIS A 166 14.07 -11.91 5.84
N VAL A 167 13.94 -12.42 4.60
CA VAL A 167 12.66 -12.45 3.89
C VAL A 167 11.72 -13.51 4.47
N GLU A 168 12.24 -14.68 4.83
CA GLU A 168 11.41 -15.73 5.45
C GLU A 168 10.85 -15.28 6.81
N LYS A 169 11.71 -14.66 7.64
CA LYS A 169 11.29 -14.09 8.92
C LYS A 169 10.26 -12.97 8.74
N MET A 170 10.43 -12.15 7.70
CA MET A 170 9.49 -11.09 7.34
C MET A 170 8.13 -11.66 6.94
N VAL A 171 8.09 -12.63 6.03
CA VAL A 171 6.84 -13.29 5.58
C VAL A 171 6.09 -13.94 6.74
N SER A 172 6.82 -14.64 7.62
CA SER A 172 6.24 -15.27 8.81
C SER A 172 5.60 -14.24 9.75
N ASN A 173 6.34 -13.18 10.10
CA ASN A 173 5.82 -12.10 10.93
C ASN A 173 4.61 -11.40 10.29
N PHE A 174 4.58 -11.25 8.97
CA PHE A 174 3.48 -10.58 8.27
C PHE A 174 2.22 -11.42 8.21
N HIS A 175 2.32 -12.75 8.23
CA HIS A 175 1.15 -13.60 8.30
C HIS A 175 0.36 -13.36 9.60
N ASP A 176 1.05 -13.35 10.74
CA ASP A 176 0.43 -13.08 12.05
C ASP A 176 -0.15 -11.67 12.12
N VAL A 177 0.55 -10.69 11.55
CA VAL A 177 0.12 -9.28 11.55
C VAL A 177 -1.05 -9.04 10.60
N ALA A 178 -1.09 -9.70 9.44
CA ALA A 178 -2.18 -9.56 8.47
C ALA A 178 -3.53 -9.94 9.07
N LEU A 179 -3.56 -10.95 9.94
CA LEU A 179 -4.77 -11.42 10.63
C LEU A 179 -5.07 -10.65 11.94
N SER A 180 -4.23 -9.69 12.31
CA SER A 180 -4.42 -8.89 13.53
C SER A 180 -5.58 -7.90 13.40
N ASN A 181 -6.01 -7.32 14.51
CA ASN A 181 -7.02 -6.25 14.48
C ASN A 181 -6.37 -4.91 14.07
N TRP A 182 -6.61 -4.48 12.83
CA TRP A 182 -6.15 -3.19 12.30
C TRP A 182 -7.02 -2.00 12.73
N GLY A 183 -8.17 -2.25 13.36
CA GLY A 183 -9.11 -1.23 13.85
C GLY A 183 -8.76 -0.68 15.22
N VAL A 184 -7.47 -0.63 15.56
CA VAL A 184 -6.97 -0.12 16.83
C VAL A 184 -6.69 1.37 16.73
N THR A 185 -6.83 2.09 17.84
CA THR A 185 -6.58 3.54 17.88
C THR A 185 -5.11 3.89 17.63
N ALA A 186 -4.19 3.02 18.06
CA ALA A 186 -2.77 3.13 17.81
C ALA A 186 -2.24 1.78 17.28
N LEU A 187 -1.70 1.80 16.06
CA LEU A 187 -1.05 0.63 15.46
C LEU A 187 0.21 0.26 16.25
N SER A 188 0.46 -1.04 16.34
CA SER A 188 1.74 -1.56 16.84
C SER A 188 2.88 -1.29 15.86
N ALA A 189 4.12 -1.33 16.33
CA ALA A 189 5.30 -1.23 15.46
C ALA A 189 5.28 -2.31 14.34
N ASN A 190 4.86 -3.54 14.67
CA ASN A 190 4.76 -4.64 13.71
C ASN A 190 3.68 -4.38 12.64
N GLN A 191 2.54 -3.80 13.01
CA GLN A 191 1.50 -3.40 12.06
C GLN A 191 1.99 -2.30 11.11
N ILE A 192 2.69 -1.28 11.66
CA ILE A 192 3.24 -0.19 10.87
C ILE A 192 4.30 -0.73 9.90
N GLU A 193 5.19 -1.59 10.38
CA GLU A 193 6.23 -2.22 9.55
C GLU A 193 5.62 -3.08 8.45
N ALA A 194 4.65 -3.95 8.77
CA ALA A 194 4.00 -4.82 7.79
C ALA A 194 3.27 -4.03 6.69
N ALA A 195 2.50 -3.00 7.07
CA ALA A 195 1.82 -2.13 6.11
C ALA A 195 2.82 -1.36 5.23
N THR A 196 3.94 -0.91 5.83
CA THR A 196 5.04 -0.24 5.10
C THR A 196 5.63 -1.17 4.05
N TRP A 197 6.07 -2.36 4.45
CA TRP A 197 6.69 -3.34 3.56
C TRP A 197 5.75 -3.76 2.43
N THR A 198 4.52 -4.14 2.76
CA THR A 198 3.53 -4.61 1.78
C THR A 198 3.30 -3.54 0.69
N CYS A 199 3.13 -2.28 1.09
CA CYS A 199 2.89 -1.20 0.15
C CYS A 199 4.15 -0.79 -0.64
N PHE A 200 5.32 -0.82 0.00
CA PHE A 200 6.61 -0.58 -0.66
C PHE A 200 6.95 -1.66 -1.69
N LEU A 201 6.68 -2.94 -1.40
CA LEU A 201 6.85 -4.03 -2.35
C LEU A 201 5.94 -3.87 -3.57
N CYS A 202 4.67 -3.48 -3.36
CA CYS A 202 3.79 -3.15 -4.47
C CYS A 202 4.39 -2.06 -5.37
N PHE A 203 4.94 -1.00 -4.79
CA PHE A 203 5.61 0.07 -5.54
C PHE A 203 6.86 -0.43 -6.30
N CYS A 204 7.73 -1.22 -5.66
CA CYS A 204 8.95 -1.74 -6.29
C CYS A 204 8.66 -2.71 -7.43
N ILE A 205 7.84 -3.74 -7.18
CA ILE A 205 7.45 -4.74 -8.19
C ILE A 205 6.84 -4.06 -9.42
N SER A 206 5.96 -3.08 -9.19
CA SER A 206 5.34 -2.32 -10.28
C SER A 206 6.36 -1.60 -11.15
N ASN A 207 7.32 -0.91 -10.54
CA ASN A 207 8.35 -0.20 -11.30
C ASN A 207 9.30 -1.19 -11.99
N GLN A 208 9.62 -2.35 -11.39
CA GLN A 208 10.41 -3.37 -12.09
C GLN A 208 9.68 -3.93 -13.32
N LEU A 209 8.39 -4.25 -13.20
CA LEU A 209 7.57 -4.74 -14.31
C LEU A 209 7.41 -3.69 -15.43
N LEU A 210 7.37 -2.40 -15.09
CA LEU A 210 7.15 -1.30 -16.04
C LEU A 210 8.45 -0.65 -16.55
N GLY A 211 9.63 -1.10 -16.10
CA GLY A 211 10.90 -0.42 -16.40
C GLY A 211 10.97 1.01 -15.85
N GLY A 212 10.31 1.23 -14.71
CA GLY A 212 10.13 2.53 -14.05
C GLY A 212 11.24 2.89 -13.06
N TYR A 213 10.94 3.87 -12.21
CA TYR A 213 11.86 4.42 -11.22
C TYR A 213 11.93 3.54 -9.97
N LEU A 214 13.15 3.27 -9.51
CA LEU A 214 13.39 2.65 -8.21
C LEU A 214 14.26 3.57 -7.34
N PRO A 215 14.05 3.61 -6.01
CA PRO A 215 14.82 4.49 -5.14
C PRO A 215 16.27 4.03 -5.02
N SER A 216 17.19 4.98 -4.96
CA SER A 216 18.62 4.73 -4.76
C SER A 216 18.90 4.07 -3.41
N THR A 217 19.97 3.29 -3.35
CA THR A 217 20.48 2.70 -2.10
C THR A 217 21.39 3.69 -1.38
N SER A 218 21.59 3.49 -0.08
CA SER A 218 22.55 4.25 0.73
C SER A 218 24.03 4.10 0.29
N ARG A 219 24.33 3.29 -0.73
CA ARG A 219 25.67 3.12 -1.32
C ARG A 219 25.87 3.87 -2.64
N ASP A 220 24.84 4.56 -3.16
CA ASP A 220 24.94 5.34 -4.39
C ASP A 220 25.58 6.74 -4.16
N TYR A 221 26.12 6.98 -2.95
CA TYR A 221 26.86 8.15 -2.52
C TYR A 221 28.11 7.75 -1.72
#